data_AF-A0A847IY14-F1
#
_entry.id   AF-A0A847IY14-F1
#
_cell.length_a   1.000
_cell.length_b   1.000
_cell.length_c   1.000
_cell.angle_alpha   90.00
_cell.angle_beta   90.00
_cell.angle_gamma   90.00
#
_symmetry.space_group_name_H-M   'P 1'
#
loop_
_entity.id
_entity.type
_entity.pdbx_description
1 polymer ?
#
loop_
_entity_poly.entity_id
_entity_poly.type
_entity_poly.pdbx_seq_one_letter_code
_entity_poly.pdbx_strand_id
1 'polypeptide(L)'
;MKKNSKSYIINCPIHQKQRSLVIEAKRKINHSNRRVEKTIYAEDVQFLAKQLLECDQFEANKEDCKQCHQFATTQHQSVEGVLKVITIG
;
A
#
# COMPACT_ATOMS: atom_id res chain seq x y z
N MET A 1 11.82 -3.34 19.72
CA MET A 1 12.15 -1.96 19.35
C MET A 1 10.90 -1.28 18.78
N LYS A 2 10.28 -0.35 19.52
CA LYS A 2 9.11 0.42 19.07
C LYS A 2 9.57 1.42 18.00
N LYS A 3 9.32 1.14 16.72
CA LYS A 3 9.58 2.12 15.65
C LYS A 3 8.57 3.25 15.81
N ASN A 4 9.12 4.44 16.06
CA ASN A 4 8.42 5.70 16.24
C ASN A 4 7.72 6.05 14.91
N SER A 5 6.52 5.53 14.69
CA SER A 5 5.69 5.87 13.55
C SER A 5 5.20 7.31 13.77
N LYS A 6 6.01 8.30 13.40
CA LYS A 6 5.49 9.63 13.10
C LYS A 6 4.38 9.42 12.07
N SER A 7 3.13 9.47 12.53
CA SER A 7 1.95 9.38 11.71
C SER A 7 1.88 10.70 10.94
N TYR A 8 2.62 10.79 9.84
CA TYR A 8 2.52 11.93 8.94
C TYR A 8 1.08 11.96 8.38
N ILE A 9 0.37 13.04 8.68
CA ILE A 9 -0.98 13.28 8.17
C ILE A 9 -0.81 13.86 6.78
N ILE A 10 -1.07 13.06 5.76
CA ILE A 10 -1.11 13.51 4.36
C ILE A 10 -2.51 14.09 4.12
N ASN A 11 -2.59 15.38 3.78
CA ASN A 11 -3.86 16.08 3.57
C ASN A 11 -4.33 15.98 2.12
N CYS A 12 -4.30 14.76 1.56
CA CYS A 12 -4.79 14.45 0.23
C CYS A 12 -5.97 13.47 0.32
N PRO A 13 -7.20 13.85 -0.11
CA PRO A 13 -8.37 12.96 -0.05
C PRO A 13 -8.18 11.65 -0.82
N ILE A 14 -7.50 11.68 -1.97
CA ILE A 14 -7.17 10.50 -2.77
C ILE A 14 -6.27 9.57 -1.95
N HIS A 15 -5.22 10.12 -1.36
CA HIS A 15 -4.31 9.37 -0.49
C HIS A 15 -5.05 8.77 0.70
N GLN A 16 -5.89 9.54 1.42
CA GLN A 16 -6.59 9.05 2.61
C GLN A 16 -7.51 7.87 2.30
N LYS A 17 -8.28 7.96 1.20
CA LYS A 17 -9.15 6.88 0.74
C LYS A 17 -8.34 5.63 0.38
N GLN A 18 -7.34 5.76 -0.49
CA GLN A 18 -6.55 4.63 -0.96
C GLN A 18 -5.68 4.02 0.14
N ARG A 19 -5.13 4.83 1.06
CA ARG A 19 -4.40 4.34 2.24
C ARG A 19 -5.28 3.46 3.12
N SER A 20 -6.54 3.84 3.34
CA SER A 20 -7.47 3.02 4.13
C SER A 20 -7.69 1.64 3.47
N LEU A 21 -7.91 1.63 2.16
CA LEU A 21 -8.10 0.39 1.39
C LEU A 21 -6.84 -0.50 1.41
N VAL A 22 -5.65 0.09 1.24
CA VAL A 22 -4.38 -0.65 1.30
C VAL A 22 -4.15 -1.26 2.68
N ILE A 23 -4.41 -0.51 3.76
CA ILE A 23 -4.28 -1.03 5.13
C ILE A 23 -5.27 -2.18 5.37
N GLU A 24 -6.51 -2.05 4.90
CA GLU A 24 -7.51 -3.10 5.01
C GLU A 24 -7.09 -4.37 4.27
N ALA A 25 -6.66 -4.26 3.01
CA ALA A 25 -6.21 -5.39 2.22
C ALA A 25 -5.00 -6.09 2.87
N LYS A 26 -4.02 -5.35 3.41
CA LYS A 26 -2.91 -5.95 4.16
C LYS A 26 -3.35 -6.66 5.44
N ARG A 27 -4.36 -6.14 6.14
CA ARG A 27 -4.96 -6.85 7.28
C ARG A 27 -5.58 -8.17 6.82
N LYS A 28 -6.25 -8.20 5.66
CA LYS A 28 -6.83 -9.44 5.11
C LYS A 28 -5.75 -10.47 4.72
N ILE A 29 -4.62 -10.03 4.15
CA ILE A 29 -3.45 -10.91 3.89
C ILE A 29 -2.98 -11.59 5.18
N ASN A 30 -2.85 -10.83 6.27
CA ASN A 30 -2.35 -11.35 7.55
C ASN A 30 -3.34 -12.28 8.25
N HIS A 31 -4.64 -12.09 8.07
CA HIS A 31 -5.67 -12.91 8.72
C HIS A 31 -6.11 -14.12 7.90
N SER A 32 -5.95 -14.11 6.57
CA SER A 32 -6.29 -15.28 5.78
C SER A 32 -5.24 -16.38 5.98
N ASN A 33 -5.69 -17.64 5.97
CA ASN A 33 -4.82 -18.82 5.91
C ASN A 33 -4.78 -19.43 4.51
N ARG A 34 -5.68 -19.02 3.61
CA ARG A 34 -5.79 -19.60 2.27
C ARG A 34 -4.88 -18.87 1.31
N ARG A 35 -4.06 -19.65 0.59
CA ARG A 35 -3.10 -19.13 -0.38
C ARG A 35 -3.75 -18.25 -1.45
N VAL A 36 -4.87 -18.70 -2.01
CA VAL A 36 -5.63 -17.97 -3.04
C VAL A 36 -6.14 -16.62 -2.54
N GLU A 37 -6.72 -16.58 -1.33
CA GLU A 37 -7.21 -15.32 -0.75
C GLU A 37 -6.06 -14.34 -0.48
N LYS A 38 -4.91 -14.84 0.01
CA LYS A 38 -3.71 -14.00 0.18
C LYS A 38 -3.21 -13.41 -1.14
N THR A 39 -3.25 -14.18 -2.24
CA THR A 39 -2.91 -13.68 -3.57
C THR A 39 -3.83 -12.54 -3.98
N ILE A 40 -5.15 -12.73 -3.90
CA ILE A 40 -6.14 -11.72 -4.26
C ILE A 40 -5.91 -10.43 -3.46
N TYR A 41 -5.74 -10.54 -2.14
CA TYR A 41 -5.51 -9.36 -1.31
C TYR A 41 -4.15 -8.69 -1.56
N ALA A 42 -3.12 -9.46 -1.98
CA ALA A 42 -1.83 -8.90 -2.37
C ALA A 42 -1.92 -8.17 -3.71
N GLU A 43 -2.67 -8.69 -4.68
CA GLU A 43 -2.99 -8.03 -5.94
C GLU A 43 -3.77 -6.73 -5.72
N ASP A 44 -4.75 -6.74 -4.81
CA ASP A 44 -5.50 -5.53 -4.42
C ASP A 44 -4.56 -4.43 -3.90
N VAL A 45 -3.62 -4.77 -3.01
CA VAL A 45 -2.64 -3.81 -2.49
C VAL A 45 -1.73 -3.30 -3.61
N GLN A 46 -1.31 -4.18 -4.53
CA GLN A 46 -0.45 -3.78 -5.65
C GLN A 46 -1.16 -2.79 -6.57
N PHE A 47 -2.41 -3.08 -6.91
CA PHE A 47 -3.25 -2.21 -7.74
C PHE A 47 -3.48 -0.85 -7.09
N LEU A 48 -3.90 -0.81 -5.83
CA LEU A 48 -4.15 0.43 -5.09
C LEU A 48 -2.87 1.26 -4.90
N ALA A 49 -1.74 0.61 -4.63
CA ALA A 49 -0.45 1.28 -4.54
C ALA A 49 -0.02 1.86 -5.89
N LYS A 50 -0.24 1.14 -6.99
CA LYS A 50 0.07 1.62 -8.34
C LYS A 50 -0.75 2.86 -8.70
N GLN A 51 -2.05 2.89 -8.38
CA GLN A 51 -2.88 4.08 -8.58
C GLN A 51 -2.36 5.31 -7.82
N LEU A 52 -1.78 5.14 -6.62
CA LEU A 52 -1.15 6.24 -5.88
C LEU A 52 0.13 6.74 -6.54
N LEU A 53 0.89 5.84 -7.18
CA LEU A 53 2.13 6.18 -7.89
C LEU A 53 1.86 6.89 -9.21
N GLU A 54 0.76 6.54 -9.88
CA GLU A 54 0.30 7.14 -11.14
C GLU A 54 -0.59 8.38 -10.91
N CYS A 55 -0.58 8.96 -9.71
CA CYS A 55 -1.43 10.11 -9.40
C CYS A 55 -0.90 11.41 -10.03
N ASP A 56 -1.62 11.93 -11.01
CA ASP A 56 -1.29 13.15 -11.76
C ASP A 56 -1.32 14.45 -10.92
N GLN A 57 -1.86 14.40 -9.70
CA GLN A 57 -1.91 15.56 -8.78
C GLN A 57 -0.57 15.81 -8.05
N PHE A 58 0.50 15.12 -8.45
CA PHE A 58 1.82 15.16 -7.82
C PHE A 58 2.44 16.57 -7.73
N GLU A 59 2.24 17.40 -8.75
CA GLU A 59 2.84 18.75 -8.84
C GLU A 59 2.22 19.77 -7.87
N ALA A 60 0.97 19.55 -7.43
CA ALA A 60 0.21 20.55 -6.66
C ALA A 60 0.56 20.59 -5.15
N ASN A 61 1.06 19.49 -4.57
CA ASN A 61 1.30 19.35 -3.13
C ASN A 61 2.59 18.58 -2.82
N LYS A 62 3.75 19.15 -3.21
CA LYS A 62 5.07 18.47 -3.24
C LYS A 62 5.44 17.63 -2.01
N GLU A 63 5.19 18.09 -0.79
CA GLU A 63 5.59 17.35 0.42
C GLU A 63 4.64 16.18 0.73
N ASP A 64 3.33 16.42 0.69
CA ASP A 64 2.27 15.41 0.87
C ASP A 64 2.33 14.34 -0.22
N CYS A 65 2.59 14.74 -1.46
CA CYS A 65 2.77 13.85 -2.60
C CYS A 65 4.05 13.01 -2.47
N LYS A 66 5.15 13.56 -1.95
CA LYS A 66 6.37 12.78 -1.67
C LYS A 66 6.13 11.70 -0.62
N GLN A 67 5.45 12.03 0.47
CA GLN A 67 5.10 11.05 1.51
C GLN A 67 4.12 9.99 0.98
N CYS A 68 3.13 10.41 0.18
CA CYS A 68 2.20 9.52 -0.50
C CYS A 68 2.93 8.53 -1.42
N HIS A 69 3.87 9.01 -2.22
CA HIS A 69 4.66 8.19 -3.13
C HIS A 69 5.55 7.20 -2.36
N GLN A 70 6.21 7.64 -1.28
CA GLN A 70 7.00 6.75 -0.41
C GLN A 70 6.14 5.65 0.22
N PHE A 71 4.96 5.98 0.70
CA PHE A 71 4.00 5.00 1.21
C PHE A 71 3.64 4.00 0.12
N ALA A 72 3.20 4.47 -1.04
CA ALA A 72 2.76 3.64 -2.15
C ALA A 72 3.86 2.68 -2.63
N THR A 73 5.08 3.18 -2.83
CA THR A 73 6.25 2.35 -3.19
C THR A 73 6.50 1.25 -2.16
N THR A 74 6.46 1.59 -0.87
CA THR A 74 6.68 0.63 0.22
C THR A 74 5.61 -0.46 0.22
N GLN A 75 4.34 -0.11 -0.02
CA GLN A 75 3.26 -1.09 -0.04
C GLN A 75 3.34 -2.00 -1.28
N HIS A 76 3.63 -1.44 -2.45
CA HIS A 76 3.83 -2.20 -3.69
C HIS A 76 4.94 -3.25 -3.52
N GLN A 77 6.13 -2.83 -3.08
CA GLN A 77 7.27 -3.73 -2.86
C GLN A 77 6.97 -4.79 -1.79
N SER A 78 6.25 -4.41 -0.73
CA SER A 78 5.88 -5.33 0.35
C SER A 78 5.02 -6.49 -0.15
N VAL A 79 4.12 -6.26 -1.10
CA VAL A 79 3.24 -7.32 -1.61
C VAL A 79 3.82 -8.07 -2.80
N GLU A 80 4.72 -7.46 -3.58
CA GLU A 80 5.55 -8.20 -4.53
C GLU A 80 6.35 -9.31 -3.85
N GLY A 81 6.90 -9.04 -2.66
CA GLY A 81 7.56 -10.07 -1.85
C GLY A 81 6.61 -11.19 -1.43
N VAL A 82 5.39 -10.85 -1.02
CA VAL A 82 4.36 -11.82 -0.65
C VAL A 82 3.94 -12.68 -1.85
N LEU A 83 3.69 -12.06 -3.01
CA LEU A 83 3.34 -12.77 -4.24
C LEU A 83 4.47 -13.70 -4.70
N LYS A 84 5.74 -13.28 -4.63
CA LYS A 84 6.89 -14.17 -4.94
C LYS A 84 6.93 -15.39 -4.04
N VAL A 85 6.77 -15.22 -2.72
CA VAL A 85 6.75 -16.33 -1.76
C VAL A 85 5.56 -17.25 -2.03
N ILE A 86 4.39 -16.66 -2.28
CA ILE A 86 3.18 -17.41 -2.57
C ILE A 86 3.29 -18.13 -3.90
N THR A 87 3.93 -17.64 -4.95
CA THR A 87 3.96 -18.32 -6.26
C THR A 87 4.99 -19.44 -6.33
N ILE A 88 6.09 -19.33 -5.58
CA ILE A 88 7.20 -20.32 -5.60
C ILE A 88 6.97 -21.49 -4.63
N GLY A 89 6.16 -21.32 -3.59
CA GLY A 89 5.85 -22.37 -2.60
C GLY A 89 4.68 -23.27 -2.95
#